data_AF-A0A4S4BCC5-F1
#
_entry.id   AF-A0A4S4BCC5-F1
#
_cell.length_a   1.000
_cell.length_b   1.000
_cell.length_c   1.000
_cell.angle_alpha   90.00
_cell.angle_beta   90.00
_cell.angle_gamma   90.00
#
_symmetry.space_group_name_H-M   'P 1'
#
loop_
_entity.id
_entity.type
_entity.pdbx_description
1 polymer ?
#
loop_
_entity_poly.entity_id
_entity_poly.type
_entity_poly.pdbx_seq_one_letter_code
_entity_poly.pdbx_strand_id
1 'polypeptide(L)'
;MQSAPSAHAAGSLPTDIVALRISHCRAEHAEGGAQYHLAVRHYRDCLEAAERREDARATQFFALKLAACYDQMGFTEKADEFRALASTDLGDTPLLG
;
A
#
# COMPACT_ATOMS: atom_id res chain seq x y z
N MET A 1 31.49 9.41 -32.14
CA MET A 1 30.51 8.42 -31.69
C MET A 1 31.19 7.51 -30.67
N GLN A 2 31.10 7.83 -29.38
CA GLN A 2 31.50 6.92 -28.30
C GLN A 2 30.45 7.04 -27.20
N SER A 3 29.88 5.90 -26.87
CA SER A 3 28.69 5.70 -26.05
C SER A 3 28.91 6.16 -24.62
N ALA A 4 27.93 6.91 -24.08
CA ALA A 4 27.87 7.22 -22.66
C ALA A 4 27.55 5.94 -21.87
N PRO A 5 28.20 5.70 -20.72
CA PRO A 5 27.86 4.58 -19.85
C PRO A 5 26.47 4.82 -19.24
N SER A 6 25.60 3.82 -19.40
CA SER A 6 24.30 3.73 -18.76
C SER A 6 24.44 3.93 -17.25
N ALA A 7 23.80 4.97 -16.73
CA ALA A 7 23.64 5.18 -15.30
C ALA A 7 22.86 4.00 -14.72
N HIS A 8 23.59 3.09 -14.08
CA HIS A 8 23.01 2.10 -13.18
C HIS A 8 22.28 2.88 -12.07
N ALA A 9 20.96 2.72 -11.99
CA ALA A 9 20.13 3.28 -10.92
C ALA A 9 20.39 2.55 -9.60
N ALA A 10 21.58 2.79 -9.03
CA ALA A 10 21.94 2.37 -7.70
C ALA A 10 21.52 3.46 -6.71
N GLY A 11 20.38 3.30 -6.02
CA GLY A 11 20.13 4.09 -4.80
C GLY A 11 18.71 4.52 -4.42
N SER A 12 17.62 3.91 -4.90
CA SER A 12 16.25 4.34 -4.46
C SER A 12 15.76 3.69 -3.15
N LEU A 13 16.25 2.49 -2.82
CA LEU A 13 15.72 1.66 -1.72
C LEU A 13 15.68 2.33 -0.33
N PRO A 14 16.70 3.08 0.13
CA PRO A 14 16.69 3.68 1.48
C PRO A 14 15.72 4.85 1.60
N THR A 15 15.56 5.64 0.54
CA THR A 15 14.61 6.76 0.50
C THR A 15 13.18 6.24 0.44
N ASP A 16 12.94 5.19 -0.35
CA ASP A 16 11.63 4.58 -0.50
C ASP A 16 11.11 3.96 0.80
N ILE A 17 11.97 3.29 1.59
CA ILE A 17 11.57 2.72 2.88
C ILE A 17 11.29 3.81 3.93
N VAL A 18 12.06 4.91 3.94
CA VAL A 18 11.82 6.02 4.86
C VAL A 18 10.52 6.73 4.50
N ALA A 19 10.28 7.00 3.21
CA ALA A 19 9.04 7.59 2.73
C ALA A 19 7.82 6.73 3.10
N LEU A 20 7.90 5.41 2.90
CA LEU A 20 6.83 4.48 3.29
C LEU A 20 6.54 4.53 4.80
N ARG A 21 7.58 4.56 5.64
CA ARG A 21 7.42 4.66 7.10
C ARG A 21 6.80 5.99 7.53
N ILE A 22 7.21 7.11 6.91
CA ILE A 22 6.62 8.42 7.20
C ILE A 22 5.15 8.44 6.80
N SER A 23 4.81 7.94 5.61
CA SER A 23 3.40 7.85 5.17
C SER A 23 2.59 6.98 6.12
N HIS A 24 3.13 5.84 6.56
CA HIS A 24 2.45 4.97 7.52
C HIS A 24 2.19 5.66 8.85
N CYS A 25 3.21 6.31 9.45
CA CYS A 25 3.03 7.05 10.70
C CYS A 25 1.97 8.16 10.57
N ARG A 26 1.89 8.84 9.42
CA ARG A 26 0.86 9.86 9.16
C ARG A 26 -0.53 9.23 9.03
N ALA A 27 -0.63 8.06 8.42
CA ALA A 27 -1.87 7.32 8.31
C ALA A 27 -2.40 6.91 9.71
N GLU A 28 -1.54 6.31 10.54
CA GLU A 28 -1.90 5.90 11.90
C GLU A 28 -2.32 7.09 12.76
N HIS A 29 -1.62 8.22 12.65
CA HIS A 29 -1.98 9.44 13.37
C HIS A 29 -3.37 9.97 12.94
N ALA A 30 -3.64 10.00 11.64
CA ALA A 30 -4.94 10.43 11.12
C ALA A 30 -6.07 9.47 11.51
N GLU A 31 -5.82 8.15 11.47
CA GLU A 31 -6.76 7.11 11.92
C GLU A 31 -7.09 7.29 13.41
N GLY A 32 -6.08 7.46 14.27
CA GLY A 32 -6.27 7.70 15.70
C GLY A 32 -6.99 9.02 16.02
N GLY A 33 -6.91 10.00 15.12
CA GLY A 33 -7.66 11.26 15.20
C GLY A 33 -9.05 11.23 14.53
N ALA A 34 -9.53 10.08 14.09
CA ALA A 34 -10.78 9.91 13.32
C ALA A 34 -10.85 10.74 12.02
N GLN A 35 -9.69 11.14 11.48
CA GLN A 35 -9.56 11.83 10.20
C GLN A 35 -9.46 10.80 9.06
N TYR A 36 -10.49 9.96 8.91
CA TYR A 36 -10.44 8.78 8.05
C TYR A 36 -10.15 9.08 6.57
N HIS A 37 -10.61 10.23 6.05
CA HIS A 37 -10.29 10.67 4.69
C HIS A 37 -8.78 10.92 4.49
N LEU A 38 -8.10 11.47 5.51
CA LEU A 38 -6.67 11.70 5.49
C LEU A 38 -5.90 10.38 5.71
N ALA A 39 -6.40 9.52 6.60
CA ALA A 39 -5.85 8.17 6.81
C ALA A 39 -5.88 7.35 5.51
N VAL A 40 -7.02 7.34 4.80
CA VAL A 40 -7.15 6.68 3.48
C VAL A 40 -6.13 7.19 2.48
N ARG A 41 -5.94 8.51 2.39
CA ARG A 41 -4.94 9.07 1.47
C ARG A 41 -3.55 8.49 1.76
N HIS A 42 -3.12 8.52 3.02
CA HIS A 42 -1.80 8.02 3.40
C HIS A 42 -1.66 6.50 3.28
N TYR A 43 -2.70 5.74 3.62
CA TYR A 43 -2.68 4.29 3.44
C TYR A 43 -2.66 3.88 1.96
N ARG A 44 -3.25 4.65 1.05
CA ARG A 44 -3.12 4.41 -0.41
C ARG A 44 -1.70 4.63 -0.91
N ASP A 45 -1.02 5.68 -0.43
CA ASP A 45 0.40 5.90 -0.74
C ASP A 45 1.27 4.71 -0.27
N CYS A 46 0.96 4.16 0.91
CA CYS A 46 1.62 2.97 1.45
C CYS A 46 1.31 1.71 0.65
N LEU A 47 0.05 1.51 0.24
CA LEU A 47 -0.38 0.36 -0.57
C LEU A 47 0.33 0.35 -1.93
N GLU A 48 0.35 1.48 -2.65
CA GLU A 48 1.05 1.58 -3.94
C GLU A 48 2.55 1.27 -3.78
N ALA A 49 3.16 1.78 -2.71
CA ALA A 49 4.57 1.50 -2.42
C ALA A 49 4.82 0.03 -2.04
N ALA A 50 3.87 -0.66 -1.39
CA ALA A 50 3.95 -2.10 -1.13
C ALA A 50 3.80 -2.92 -2.42
N GLU A 51 2.84 -2.59 -3.27
CA GLU A 51 2.62 -3.22 -4.58
C GLU A 51 3.85 -3.10 -5.48
N ARG A 52 4.44 -1.90 -5.59
CA ARG A 52 5.69 -1.68 -6.36
C ARG A 52 6.88 -2.48 -5.86
N ARG A 53 6.87 -2.86 -4.57
CA ARG A 53 7.92 -3.67 -3.93
C ARG A 53 7.59 -5.15 -3.92
N GLU A 54 6.44 -5.54 -4.48
CA GLU A 54 5.92 -6.90 -4.49
C GLU A 54 5.84 -7.49 -3.06
N ASP A 55 5.60 -6.62 -2.07
CA ASP A 55 5.51 -6.99 -0.66
C ASP A 55 4.08 -7.40 -0.31
N ALA A 56 3.75 -8.63 -0.70
CA ALA A 56 2.54 -9.38 -0.38
C ALA A 56 1.90 -9.05 0.99
N ARG A 57 2.71 -9.17 2.05
CA ARG A 57 2.24 -8.96 3.43
C ARG A 57 1.91 -7.50 3.71
N ALA A 58 2.75 -6.58 3.21
CA ALA A 58 2.48 -5.15 3.37
C ALA A 58 1.24 -4.72 2.57
N THR A 59 1.07 -5.24 1.34
CA THR A 59 -0.12 -5.01 0.51
C THR A 59 -1.38 -5.45 1.25
N GLN A 60 -1.39 -6.68 1.78
CA GLN A 60 -2.49 -7.18 2.60
C GLN A 60 -2.77 -6.26 3.80
N PHE A 61 -1.73 -5.92 4.56
CA PHE A 61 -1.86 -5.08 5.74
C PHE A 61 -2.50 -3.73 5.42
N PHE A 62 -2.01 -3.03 4.38
CA PHE A 62 -2.53 -1.73 4.00
C PHE A 62 -3.93 -1.81 3.38
N ALA A 63 -4.24 -2.88 2.63
CA ALA A 63 -5.58 -3.13 2.14
C ALA A 63 -6.60 -3.31 3.29
N LEU A 64 -6.27 -4.08 4.33
CA LEU A 64 -7.13 -4.22 5.52
C LEU A 64 -7.31 -2.88 6.26
N LYS A 65 -6.26 -2.09 6.37
CA LYS A 65 -6.35 -0.74 6.96
C LYS A 65 -7.26 0.20 6.16
N LEU A 66 -7.21 0.14 4.83
CA LEU A 66 -8.11 0.90 3.95
C LEU A 66 -9.55 0.44 4.11
N ALA A 67 -9.79 -0.87 4.15
CA ALA A 67 -11.12 -1.41 4.39
C ALA A 67 -11.72 -0.87 5.69
N ALA A 68 -10.97 -0.96 6.80
CA ALA A 68 -11.41 -0.45 8.10
C ALA A 68 -11.73 1.06 8.06
N CYS A 69 -10.92 1.87 7.38
CA CYS A 69 -11.20 3.30 7.25
C CYS A 69 -12.49 3.56 6.45
N TYR A 70 -12.73 2.81 5.37
CA TYR A 70 -13.95 2.94 4.58
C TYR A 70 -15.20 2.49 5.35
N ASP A 71 -15.11 1.44 6.16
CA ASP A 71 -16.19 1.02 7.06
C ASP A 71 -16.56 2.13 8.06
N GLN A 72 -15.55 2.75 8.70
CA GLN A 72 -15.79 3.84 9.68
C GLN A 72 -16.49 5.04 9.04
N MET A 73 -16.34 5.23 7.74
CA MET A 73 -17.02 6.28 6.97
C MET A 73 -18.37 5.83 6.37
N GLY A 74 -18.77 4.57 6.54
CA GLY A 74 -20.02 4.02 6.00
C GLY A 74 -19.95 3.59 4.53
N PHE A 75 -18.74 3.49 3.94
CA PHE A 75 -18.53 3.04 2.56
C PHE A 75 -18.25 1.53 2.51
N THR A 76 -19.23 0.72 2.88
CA THR A 76 -19.09 -0.73 3.05
C THR A 76 -18.71 -1.48 1.77
N GLU A 77 -19.31 -1.15 0.62
CA GLU A 77 -18.96 -1.78 -0.67
C GLU A 77 -17.47 -1.60 -0.99
N LYS A 78 -16.96 -0.39 -0.75
CA LYS A 78 -15.56 -0.08 -0.97
C LYS A 78 -14.65 -0.76 0.05
N ALA A 79 -15.10 -0.91 1.29
CA ALA A 79 -14.37 -1.68 2.28
C ALA A 79 -14.24 -3.15 1.85
N ASP A 80 -15.31 -3.74 1.30
CA ASP A 80 -15.31 -5.12 0.81
C ASP A 80 -14.35 -5.33 -0.36
N GLU A 81 -14.25 -4.38 -1.30
CA GLU A 81 -13.24 -4.41 -2.37
C GLU A 81 -11.81 -4.55 -1.82
N PHE A 82 -11.47 -3.78 -0.78
CA PHE A 82 -10.15 -3.85 -0.15
C PHE A 82 -9.95 -5.10 0.71
N ARG A 83 -11.00 -5.64 1.33
CA ARG A 83 -10.94 -6.95 2.01
C ARG A 83 -10.70 -8.08 1.02
N ALA A 84 -11.34 -8.01 -0.14
CA ALA A 84 -11.11 -8.98 -1.22
C ALA A 84 -9.64 -8.89 -1.70
N LEU A 85 -9.12 -7.68 -1.95
CA LEU A 85 -7.71 -7.48 -2.29
C LEU A 85 -6.76 -8.08 -1.26
N ALA A 86 -7.03 -7.85 0.03
CA ALA A 86 -6.25 -8.41 1.13
C ALA A 86 -6.31 -9.95 1.23
N SER A 87 -7.32 -10.57 0.62
CA SER A 87 -7.53 -12.02 0.62
C SER A 87 -6.91 -12.71 -0.59
N THR A 88 -6.84 -12.04 -1.74
CA THR A 88 -6.27 -12.57 -3.00
C THR A 88 -4.79 -12.95 -2.87
N ASP A 89 -4.04 -12.23 -2.04
CA ASP A 89 -2.60 -12.43 -1.87
C ASP A 89 -2.23 -13.70 -1.05
N LEU A 90 -3.22 -14.34 -0.41
CA LEU A 90 -3.04 -15.55 0.42
C LEU A 90 -3.18 -16.89 -0.32
N GLY A 91 -3.44 -16.88 -1.62
CA GLY A 91 -3.38 -18.11 -2.42
C GLY A 91 -4.59 -18.37 -3.28
N ASP A 92 -4.74 -17.58 -4.34
CA ASP A 92 -5.43 -18.07 -5.54
C ASP A 92 -4.57 -17.71 -6.77
N THR A 93 -3.45 -18.43 -6.91
CA THR A 93 -3.00 -18.77 -8.26
C THR A 93 -3.82 -19.99 -8.64
N PRO A 94 -4.86 -19.89 -9.49
CA PRO A 94 -5.36 -21.08 -10.14
C PRO A 94 -4.17 -21.61 -10.95
N LEU A 95 -3.69 -22.78 -10.55
CA LEU A 95 -2.72 -23.58 -11.29
C LEU A 95 -3.41 -23.90 -12.63
N LEU A 96 -3.24 -23.03 -13.62
CA LEU A 96 -3.79 -23.20 -14.96
C LEU A 96 -3.20 -24.49 -15.53
N GLY A 97 -4.07 -25.49 -15.67
CA GLY A 97 -3.83 -26.74 -16.39
C GLY A 97 -3.89 -26.58 -17.90
#